data_AF-A0A418BIL5-F1
#
_entry.id   AF-A0A418BIL5-F1
#
_cell.length_a   1.000
_cell.length_b   1.000
_cell.length_c   1.000
_cell.angle_alpha   90.00
_cell.angle_beta   90.00
_cell.angle_gamma   90.00
#
_symmetry.space_group_name_H-M   'P 1'
#
loop_
_entity.id
_entity.type
_entity.pdbx_description
1 polymer ?
#
loop_
_entity_poly.entity_id
_entity_poly.type
_entity_poly.pdbx_seq_one_letter_code
_entity_poly.pdbx_strand_id
1 'polypeptide(L)'
;MNTLSRSLSLVLEEFYNNLRHVGVSAATGAGIDEFYKVVEAATAEYYDEYLPDLEFRIEQQKQKKDKHQVTNMSKVLDDMHVADKATPPPPAPATPTHIQGERTEL
;
A
#
# COMPACT_ATOMS: atom_id res chain seq x y z
N MET A 1 -23.05 14.50 21.43
CA MET A 1 -22.57 14.69 20.06
C MET A 1 -21.50 15.80 20.06
N ASN A 2 -20.31 15.52 20.60
CA ASN A 2 -19.19 16.45 20.68
C ASN A 2 -17.85 15.70 20.47
N THR A 3 -17.92 14.55 19.80
CA THR A 3 -16.82 13.57 19.70
C THR A 3 -15.84 13.91 18.58
N LEU A 4 -16.34 14.43 17.45
CA LEU A 4 -15.49 14.79 16.31
C LEU A 4 -14.64 16.03 16.58
N SER A 5 -15.22 17.11 17.13
CA SER A 5 -14.46 18.31 17.48
C SER A 5 -13.37 17.97 18.50
N ARG A 6 -13.69 17.12 19.49
CA ARG A 6 -12.71 16.65 20.47
C ARG A 6 -11.61 15.78 19.82
N SER A 7 -11.95 14.88 18.89
CA SER A 7 -10.95 14.06 18.21
C SER A 7 -10.03 14.90 17.32
N LEU A 8 -10.58 15.91 16.63
CA LEU A 8 -9.77 16.81 15.80
C LEU A 8 -8.88 17.71 16.65
N SER A 9 -9.35 18.18 17.82
CA SER A 9 -8.52 18.95 18.75
C SER A 9 -7.32 18.16 19.26
N LEU A 10 -7.50 16.87 19.61
CA LEU A 10 -6.40 16.00 20.05
C LEU A 10 -5.33 15.80 18.97
N VAL A 11 -5.76 15.62 17.71
CA VAL A 11 -4.83 15.49 16.58
C VAL A 11 -4.03 16.78 16.38
N LEU A 12 -4.67 17.94 16.52
CA LEU A 12 -3.98 19.23 16.42
C LEU A 12 -2.99 19.44 17.57
N GLU A 13 -3.35 19.06 18.79
CA GLU A 13 -2.47 19.17 19.96
C GLU A 13 -1.20 18.33 19.77
N GLU A 14 -1.34 17.06 19.38
CA GLU A 14 -0.20 16.18 19.05
C GLU A 14 0.65 16.72 17.90
N PHE A 15 0.02 17.31 16.89
CA PHE A 15 0.74 17.90 15.76
C PHE A 15 1.58 19.11 16.19
N TYR A 16 1.00 20.05 16.94
CA TYR A 16 1.71 21.26 17.37
C TYR A 16 2.75 21.00 18.46
N ASN A 17 2.57 19.97 19.29
CA ASN A 17 3.57 19.56 20.27
C ASN A 17 4.86 19.04 19.62
N ASN A 18 4.75 18.39 18.45
CA ASN A 18 5.89 17.81 17.74
C ASN A 18 6.44 18.72 16.64
N LEU A 19 5.74 19.81 16.28
CA LEU A 19 6.17 20.72 15.23
C LEU A 19 7.22 21.71 15.73
N ARG A 20 8.44 21.59 15.19
CA ARG A 20 9.49 22.61 15.37
C ARG A 20 9.05 23.92 14.69
N HIS A 21 9.10 25.02 15.42
CA HIS A 21 8.71 26.33 14.92
C HIS A 21 9.69 27.41 15.38
N VAL A 22 9.88 28.43 14.54
CA VAL A 22 10.73 29.60 14.83
C VAL A 22 10.04 30.84 14.24
N GLY A 23 10.02 31.93 15.00
CA GLY A 23 9.54 33.22 14.51
C GLY A 23 10.65 33.99 13.79
N VAL A 24 10.38 34.43 12.56
CA VAL A 24 11.37 35.19 11.76
C VAL A 24 10.81 36.50 11.22
N SER A 25 11.68 37.50 11.09
CA SER A 25 11.38 38.78 10.43
C SER A 25 12.26 38.93 9.19
N ALA A 26 11.65 38.89 8.01
CA ALA A 26 12.36 39.10 6.76
C ALA A 26 12.91 40.53 6.60
N ALA A 27 12.28 41.52 7.25
CA ALA A 27 12.67 42.91 7.16
C ALA A 27 13.93 43.23 7.98
N THR A 28 14.10 42.57 9.13
CA THR A 28 15.20 42.85 10.06
C THR A 28 16.22 41.71 10.16
N GLY A 29 15.93 40.54 9.58
CA GLY A 29 16.74 39.34 9.72
C GLY A 29 16.63 38.65 11.09
N ALA A 30 15.75 39.13 11.98
CA ALA A 30 15.58 38.53 13.30
C ALA A 30 15.08 37.09 13.18
N GLY A 31 15.65 36.18 13.99
CA GLY A 31 15.26 34.77 14.06
C GLY A 31 15.85 33.85 12.99
N ILE A 32 16.57 34.38 11.99
CA ILE A 32 17.14 33.58 10.90
C ILE A 32 18.22 32.59 11.39
N ASP A 33 19.07 33.00 12.33
CA ASP A 33 20.09 32.11 12.89
C ASP A 33 19.48 30.92 13.64
N GLU A 34 18.39 31.15 14.36
CA GLU A 34 17.65 30.10 15.07
C GLU A 34 16.94 29.17 14.08
N PHE A 35 16.35 29.73 13.01
CA PHE A 35 15.76 28.96 11.93
C PHE A 35 16.77 27.98 11.32
N TYR A 36 17.99 28.42 10.99
CA TYR A 36 19.01 27.52 10.44
C TYR A 36 19.42 26.40 11.41
N LYS A 37 19.55 26.69 12.71
CA LYS A 37 19.85 25.65 13.71
C LYS A 37 18.75 24.59 13.78
N VAL A 38 17.49 25.01 13.73
CA VAL A 38 16.34 24.09 13.74
C VAL A 38 16.29 23.25 12.46
N VAL A 39 16.62 23.83 11.30
CA VAL A 39 16.72 23.10 10.03
C VAL A 39 17.85 22.08 10.05
N GLU A 40 19.01 22.43 10.59
CA GLU A 40 20.15 21.52 10.72
C GLU A 40 19.79 20.32 11.60
N ALA A 41 19.18 20.56 12.76
CA ALA A 41 18.69 19.50 13.64
C ALA A 41 17.61 18.61 12.98
N ALA A 42 16.72 19.19 12.16
CA ALA A 42 15.71 18.43 11.42
C ALA A 42 16.33 17.58 10.31
N THR A 43 17.41 18.08 9.70
CA THR A 43 18.16 17.35 8.68
C THR A 43 18.88 16.16 9.31
N ALA A 44 19.52 16.35 10.46
CA ALA A 44 20.18 15.27 11.18
C ALA A 44 19.19 14.14 11.56
N GLU A 45 18.06 14.48 12.19
CA GLU A 45 17.01 13.51 12.54
C GLU A 45 16.48 12.75 11.31
N TYR A 46 16.35 13.42 10.17
CA TYR A 46 15.93 12.76 8.93
C TYR A 46 16.90 11.66 8.50
N TYR A 47 18.21 11.94 8.49
CA TYR A 47 19.21 10.97 8.04
C TYR A 47 19.51 9.89 9.07
N ASP A 48 19.49 10.24 10.36
CA ASP A 48 19.91 9.33 11.43
C ASP A 48 18.77 8.40 11.86
N GLU A 49 17.52 8.85 11.81
CA GLU A 49 16.37 8.10 12.33
C GLU A 49 15.38 7.71 11.23
N TYR A 50 14.90 8.69 10.46
CA TYR A 50 13.80 8.46 9.54
C TYR A 50 14.21 7.66 8.29
N LEU A 51 15.31 8.00 7.65
CA LEU A 51 15.76 7.37 6.41
C LEU A 51 16.08 5.87 6.62
N PRO A 52 16.81 5.46 7.66
CA PRO A 52 17.05 4.04 7.94
C PRO A 52 15.75 3.25 8.18
N ASP A 53 14.79 3.80 8.94
CA ASP A 53 13.49 3.14 9.14
C ASP A 53 12.72 3.02 7.82
N LEU A 54 12.74 4.05 6.98
CA LEU A 54 12.10 4.05 5.68
C LEU A 54 12.68 2.95 4.77
N GLU A 55 14.01 2.87 4.66
CA GLU A 55 14.69 1.85 3.88
C GLU A 55 14.39 0.43 4.39
N PHE A 56 14.42 0.24 5.70
CA PHE A 56 14.06 -1.03 6.33
C PHE A 56 12.62 -1.44 5.96
N ARG A 57 11.67 -0.50 6.03
CA ARG A 57 10.26 -0.76 5.69
C ARG A 57 10.08 -1.09 4.21
N ILE A 58 10.82 -0.44 3.32
CA ILE A 58 10.79 -0.72 1.89
C ILE A 58 11.29 -2.15 1.62
N GLU A 59 12.43 -2.52 2.20
CA GLU A 59 13.02 -3.85 2.02
C GLU A 59 12.11 -4.95 2.59
N GLN A 60 11.52 -4.73 3.77
CA GLN A 60 10.55 -5.66 4.34
C GLN A 60 9.32 -5.86 3.45
N GLN A 61 8.81 -4.80 2.83
CA GLN A 61 7.71 -4.89 1.88
C GLN A 61 8.10 -5.66 0.62
N LYS A 62 9.31 -5.44 0.11
CA LYS A 62 9.85 -6.16 -1.05
C LYS A 62 9.94 -7.66 -0.77
N GLN A 63 10.56 -8.05 0.35
CA GLN A 63 10.68 -9.47 0.71
C GLN A 63 9.31 -10.14 0.91
N LYS A 64 8.33 -9.43 1.47
CA LYS A 64 6.96 -9.96 1.59
C LYS A 64 6.33 -10.18 0.22
N LYS A 65 6.49 -9.24 -0.72
CA LYS A 65 5.99 -9.37 -2.10
C LYS A 65 6.65 -10.55 -2.82
N ASP A 66 7.97 -10.68 -2.72
CA ASP A 66 8.71 -11.78 -3.37
C ASP A 66 8.28 -13.14 -2.81
N LYS A 67 8.18 -13.29 -1.48
CA LYS A 67 7.66 -14.52 -0.85
C LYS A 67 6.24 -14.84 -1.31
N HIS A 68 5.40 -13.82 -1.42
CA HIS A 68 4.02 -14.00 -1.87
C HIS A 68 3.95 -14.41 -3.35
N GLN A 69 4.80 -13.82 -4.20
CA GLN A 69 4.92 -14.20 -5.61
C GLN A 69 5.37 -15.66 -5.74
N VAL A 70 6.42 -16.07 -5.03
CA VAL A 70 6.92 -17.46 -5.05
C VAL A 70 5.83 -18.44 -4.58
N THR A 71 5.14 -18.13 -3.47
CA THR A 71 4.05 -18.96 -2.95
C THR A 71 2.87 -19.05 -3.92
N ASN A 72 2.56 -17.96 -4.62
CA ASN A 72 1.48 -17.96 -5.60
C ASN A 72 1.89 -18.75 -6.86
N MET A 73 3.13 -18.61 -7.31
CA MET A 73 3.66 -19.40 -8.43
C MET A 73 3.69 -20.89 -8.11
N SER A 74 4.09 -21.30 -6.90
CA SER A 74 4.10 -22.70 -6.50
C SER A 74 2.69 -23.29 -6.49
N LYS A 75 1.70 -22.57 -5.95
CA LYS A 75 0.29 -23.00 -5.98
C LYS A 75 -0.24 -23.18 -7.40
N VAL A 76 0.08 -22.26 -8.32
CA VAL A 76 -0.31 -22.37 -9.73
C VAL A 76 0.29 -23.63 -10.37
N LEU A 77 1.57 -23.93 -10.09
CA LEU A 77 2.21 -25.15 -10.58
C LEU A 77 1.54 -26.41 -10.02
N ASP A 78 1.22 -26.43 -8.73
CA ASP A 78 0.54 -27.57 -8.09
C ASP A 78 -0.85 -27.80 -8.71
N ASP A 79 -1.65 -26.74 -8.93
CA ASP A 79 -2.97 -26.84 -9.57
C ASP A 79 -2.91 -27.36 -11.01
N MET A 80 -1.88 -26.95 -11.78
CA MET A 80 -1.66 -27.48 -13.13
C MET A 80 -1.34 -28.98 -13.13
N HIS A 81 -0.50 -29.45 -12.20
CA HIS A 81 -0.16 -30.88 -12.08
C HIS A 81 -1.35 -31.74 -11.62
N VAL A 82 -2.27 -31.18 -10.82
CA VAL A 82 -3.50 -31.86 -10.39
C VAL A 82 -4.50 -31.96 -11.54
N ALA A 83 -4.66 -30.90 -12.35
CA ALA A 83 -5.54 -30.90 -13.51
C ALA A 83 -5.11 -31.91 -14.59
N ASP A 84 -3.79 -32.08 -14.80
CA ASP A 84 -3.25 -33.01 -15.80
C ASP A 84 -3.39 -34.49 -15.40
N LYS A 85 -3.51 -34.78 -14.09
CA LYS A 85 -3.82 -36.12 -13.57
C LYS A 85 -5.31 -36.46 -13.49
N ALA A 86 -6.20 -35.51 -13.78
CA ALA A 86 -7.64 -35.70 -13.69
C ALA A 86 -8.35 -35.54 -15.04
N THR A 87 -8.50 -36.62 -15.82
CA THR A 87 -9.80 -36.97 -16.44
C THR A 87 -9.84 -38.42 -16.95
N PRO A 88 -11.02 -39.07 -16.92
CA PRO A 88 -11.90 -39.00 -18.08
C PRO A 88 -13.28 -38.41 -17.74
N PRO A 89 -13.98 -37.80 -18.72
CA PRO A 89 -15.32 -37.25 -18.55
C PRO A 89 -16.36 -38.37 -18.32
N PRO A 90 -17.45 -38.13 -17.56
CA PRO A 90 -18.61 -39.01 -17.59
C PRO A 90 -19.23 -38.99 -19.01
N PRO A 91 -19.68 -40.15 -19.54
CA PRO A 91 -20.32 -40.20 -20.85
C PRO A 91 -21.62 -39.38 -20.83
N ALA A 92 -21.75 -38.46 -21.80
CA ALA A 92 -22.95 -37.67 -21.98
C ALA A 92 -24.17 -38.59 -22.23
N PRO A 93 -25.29 -38.42 -21.51
CA PRO A 93 -26.54 -39.07 -21.90
C PRO A 93 -27.04 -38.44 -23.20
N ALA A 94 -27.35 -39.31 -24.17
CA ALA A 94 -27.82 -38.96 -25.50
C ALA A 94 -29.02 -38.00 -25.45
N THR A 95 -28.88 -36.84 -26.07
CA THR A 95 -30.03 -35.97 -26.41
C THR A 95 -30.70 -36.51 -27.66
N PRO A 96 -32.01 -36.85 -27.64
CA PRO A 96 -32.77 -36.97 -28.87
C PRO A 96 -33.11 -35.57 -29.39
N THR A 97 -32.74 -35.37 -30.65
CA THR A 97 -33.12 -34.31 -31.60
C THR A 97 -34.53 -33.73 -31.42
N HIS A 98 -34.64 -32.40 -31.38
CA HIS A 98 -35.81 -31.69 -31.94
C HIS A 98 -35.36 -30.46 -32.75
N ILE A 99 -35.64 -30.54 -34.06
CA ILE A 99 -35.54 -29.52 -35.12
C ILE A 99 -36.71 -28.52 -34.88
N GLN A 100 -36.64 -27.19 -35.03
CA GLN A 100 -36.47 -26.43 -36.27
C GLN A 100 -36.73 -24.93 -36.04
N GLY A 101 -36.15 -24.07 -36.91
CA GLY A 101 -36.63 -22.70 -37.20
C GLY A 101 -35.61 -21.62 -36.87
N GLU A 102 -34.68 -21.31 -37.78
CA GLU A 102 -34.76 -20.16 -38.72
C GLU A 102 -34.62 -18.79 -38.04
N ARG A 103 -33.88 -17.79 -38.53
CA ARG A 103 -32.85 -17.63 -39.57
C ARG A 103 -32.44 -16.15 -39.47
N THR A 104 -31.15 -15.86 -39.62
CA THR A 104 -30.56 -14.58 -40.10
C THR A 104 -30.66 -13.28 -39.27
N GLU A 105 -29.52 -12.93 -38.69
CA GLU A 105 -28.72 -11.68 -38.83
C GLU A 105 -29.42 -10.33 -39.10
N LEU A 106 -29.20 -9.40 -38.17
CA LEU A 106 -28.56 -8.08 -38.37
C LEU A 106 -28.09 -7.53 -37.01
#